data_AF-A0A921TCF4-F1
#
_entry.id   AF-A0A921TCF4-F1
#
_cell.length_a   1.000
_cell.length_b   1.000
_cell.length_c   1.000
_cell.angle_alpha   90.00
_cell.angle_beta   90.00
_cell.angle_gamma   90.00
#
_symmetry.space_group_name_H-M   'P 1'
#
loop_
_entity.id
_entity.type
_entity.pdbx_description
1 polymer ?
#
loop_
_entity_poly.entity_id
_entity_poly.type
_entity_poly.pdbx_seq_one_letter_code
_entity_poly.pdbx_strand_id
1 'polypeptide(L)'
;MTPIWADETEPDEVSRLLRQGEILPLAAILEMVRPVTGDTILEVEVEHEDFGIAYEIYFLDPQGRRREIYVDARTGEIMLQKLDD
;
A
#
# COMPACT_ATOMS: atom_id res chain seq x y z
N MET A 1 13.61 23.81 -3.17
CA MET A 1 12.58 22.94 -3.73
C MET A 1 12.61 21.69 -2.88
N THR A 2 11.80 21.67 -1.84
CA THR A 2 11.73 20.56 -0.88
C THR A 2 11.02 19.40 -1.56
N PRO A 3 11.53 18.15 -1.49
CA PRO A 3 10.78 17.02 -1.99
C PRO A 3 9.53 16.88 -1.12
N ILE A 4 8.39 16.66 -1.78
CA ILE A 4 7.17 16.19 -1.15
C ILE A 4 7.45 14.70 -0.95
N TRP A 5 8.00 14.33 0.20
CA TRP A 5 7.93 12.95 0.64
C TRP A 5 6.60 12.82 1.38
N ALA A 6 5.77 11.93 0.87
CA ALA A 6 4.72 11.34 1.69
C ALA A 6 5.40 10.78 2.94
N ASP A 7 4.71 10.91 4.08
CA ASP A 7 5.28 10.58 5.39
C ASP A 7 5.29 9.05 5.52
N GLU A 8 6.27 8.41 4.86
CA GLU A 8 6.53 6.98 4.97
C GLU A 8 6.61 6.61 6.45
N THR A 9 5.84 5.60 6.86
CA THR A 9 5.77 5.19 8.25
C THR A 9 7.06 4.52 8.67
N GLU A 10 7.67 4.97 9.79
CA GLU A 10 8.90 4.37 10.29
C GLU A 10 8.73 2.86 10.55
N PRO A 11 9.73 2.01 10.21
CA PRO A 11 9.61 0.55 10.34
C PRO A 11 9.25 0.05 11.75
N ASP A 12 9.69 0.77 12.79
CA ASP A 12 9.39 0.46 14.18
C ASP A 12 7.90 0.67 14.51
N GLU A 13 7.27 1.66 13.89
CA GLU A 13 5.83 1.92 14.03
C GLU A 13 5.01 0.85 13.33
N VAL A 14 5.34 0.50 12.08
CA VAL A 14 4.68 -0.60 11.35
C VAL A 14 4.73 -1.89 12.16
N SER A 15 5.90 -2.21 12.73
CA SER A 15 6.10 -3.38 13.58
C SER A 15 5.27 -3.35 14.87
N ARG A 16 5.00 -2.16 15.42
CA ARG A 16 4.13 -1.97 16.59
C ARG A 16 2.67 -2.19 16.21
N LEU A 17 2.20 -1.57 15.13
CA LEU A 17 0.82 -1.68 14.64
C LEU A 17 0.45 -3.13 14.29
N LEU A 18 1.36 -3.86 13.62
CA LEU A 18 1.19 -5.29 13.33
C LEU A 18 1.06 -6.12 14.61
N ARG A 19 1.93 -5.90 15.60
CA ARG A 19 1.90 -6.64 16.88
C ARG A 19 0.64 -6.37 17.69
N GLN A 20 0.06 -5.17 17.54
CA GLN A 20 -1.19 -4.78 18.20
C GLN A 20 -2.43 -5.27 17.43
N GLY A 21 -2.26 -5.81 16.22
CA GLY A 21 -3.37 -6.21 15.35
C GLY A 21 -4.15 -5.01 14.80
N GLU A 22 -3.54 -3.83 14.79
CA GLU A 22 -4.16 -2.60 14.27
C GLU A 22 -4.13 -2.55 12.74
N ILE A 23 -3.14 -3.21 12.12
CA ILE A 23 -3.06 -3.41 10.68
C ILE A 23 -2.89 -4.89 10.33
N LEU A 24 -3.36 -5.27 9.16
CA LEU A 24 -3.23 -6.60 8.59
C LEU A 24 -1.78 -6.85 8.12
N PRO A 25 -1.26 -8.09 8.20
CA PRO A 25 0.03 -8.42 7.64
C PRO A 25 0.08 -8.16 6.13
N LEU A 26 1.21 -7.66 5.62
CA LEU A 26 1.41 -7.40 4.19
C LEU A 26 1.01 -8.60 3.31
N ALA A 27 1.40 -9.81 3.69
CA ALA A 27 1.05 -11.02 2.94
C ALA A 27 -0.48 -11.19 2.79
N ALA A 28 -1.26 -10.85 3.82
CA ALA A 28 -2.72 -10.93 3.76
C ALA A 28 -3.28 -9.87 2.81
N ILE A 29 -2.76 -8.65 2.86
CA ILE A 29 -3.15 -7.56 1.95
C ILE A 29 -2.85 -7.93 0.50
N LEU A 30 -1.64 -8.43 0.20
CA LEU A 30 -1.24 -8.83 -1.14
C LEU A 30 -2.16 -9.91 -1.72
N GLU A 31 -2.58 -10.90 -0.92
CA GLU A 31 -3.55 -11.90 -1.36
C GLU A 31 -4.93 -11.29 -1.65
N MET A 32 -5.39 -10.33 -0.85
CA MET A 32 -6.68 -9.66 -1.05
C MET A 32 -6.70 -8.82 -2.33
N VAL A 33 -5.61 -8.10 -2.63
CA VAL A 33 -5.55 -7.20 -3.79
C VAL A 33 -5.01 -7.85 -5.07
N ARG A 34 -4.51 -9.08 -4.99
CA ARG A 34 -4.02 -9.86 -6.14
C ARG A 34 -4.95 -9.87 -7.37
N PRO A 35 -6.30 -9.91 -7.25
CA PRO A 35 -7.19 -9.81 -8.41
C PRO A 35 -7.07 -8.49 -9.19
N VAL A 36 -6.59 -7.42 -8.54
CA VAL A 36 -6.37 -6.09 -9.13
C VAL A 36 -4.92 -5.92 -9.56
N THR A 37 -3.96 -6.29 -8.70
CA THR A 37 -2.54 -6.04 -8.94
C THR A 37 -1.88 -7.09 -9.83
N GLY A 38 -2.46 -8.29 -9.94
CA GLY A 38 -1.78 -9.44 -10.51
C GLY A 38 -0.58 -9.86 -9.65
N ASP A 39 0.42 -10.47 -10.31
CA ASP A 39 1.58 -11.08 -9.65
C ASP A 39 2.82 -10.17 -9.64
N THR A 40 2.80 -9.02 -10.30
CA THR A 40 3.97 -8.15 -10.48
C THR A 40 3.87 -6.91 -9.61
N ILE A 41 4.20 -7.07 -8.34
CA ILE A 41 4.38 -5.97 -7.39
C ILE A 41 5.79 -5.39 -7.58
N LEU A 42 5.88 -4.07 -7.65
CA LEU A 42 7.13 -3.34 -7.78
C LEU A 42 7.64 -2.85 -6.43
N GLU A 43 6.72 -2.28 -5.64
CA GLU A 43 7.04 -1.59 -4.39
C GLU A 43 5.81 -1.60 -3.49
N VAL A 44 6.06 -1.62 -2.18
CA VAL A 44 5.03 -1.47 -1.16
C VAL A 44 5.55 -0.60 -0.04
N GLU A 45 4.80 0.46 0.24
CA GLU A 45 5.08 1.41 1.31
C GLU A 45 3.89 1.43 2.29
N VAL A 46 4.17 1.85 3.53
CA VAL A 46 3.13 2.05 4.55
C VAL A 46 3.09 3.52 4.87
N GLU A 47 1.94 4.14 4.70
CA GLU A 47 1.80 5.59 4.78
C GLU A 47 0.59 6.02 5.62
N HIS A 48 0.61 7.27 6.06
CA HIS A 48 -0.53 7.93 6.67
C HIS A 48 -1.33 8.69 5.61
N GLU A 49 -2.53 8.17 5.32
CA GLU A 49 -3.50 8.79 4.42
C GLU A 49 -4.64 9.45 5.20
N ASP A 50 -5.46 10.25 4.52
CA ASP A 50 -6.63 10.91 5.11
C ASP A 50 -7.63 9.93 5.77
N PHE A 51 -7.67 8.68 5.30
CA PHE A 51 -8.52 7.62 5.85
C PHE A 51 -7.82 6.75 6.92
N GLY A 52 -6.54 6.98 7.21
CA GLY A 52 -5.75 6.23 8.18
C GLY A 52 -4.51 5.59 7.57
N ILE A 53 -3.99 4.54 8.22
CA ILE A 53 -2.81 3.82 7.73
C ILE A 53 -3.16 3.09 6.45
N ALA A 54 -2.36 3.30 5.41
CA ALA A 54 -2.51 2.69 4.10
C ALA A 54 -1.30 1.83 3.75
N TYR A 55 -1.54 0.77 2.98
CA TYR A 55 -0.52 0.19 2.10
C TYR A 55 -0.62 0.88 0.75
N GLU A 56 0.44 1.57 0.35
CA GLU A 56 0.61 2.04 -1.02
C GLU A 56 1.32 0.95 -1.82
N ILE A 57 0.69 0.48 -2.89
CA ILE A 57 1.17 -0.67 -3.67
C ILE A 57 1.34 -0.27 -5.12
N TYR A 58 2.58 -0.29 -5.59
CA TYR A 58 2.92 -0.14 -6.99
C TYR A 58 3.02 -1.49 -7.68
N PHE A 59 2.44 -1.61 -8.88
CA PHE A 59 2.45 -2.85 -9.67
C PHE A 59 2.47 -2.56 -11.17
N LEU A 60 2.81 -3.59 -11.95
CA LEU A 60 2.66 -3.55 -13.42
C LEU A 60 1.36 -4.21 -13.83
N ASP A 61 0.56 -3.49 -14.61
CA ASP A 61 -0.61 -4.07 -15.25
C ASP A 61 -0.19 -5.02 -16.42
N PRO A 62 -1.13 -5.80 -16.99
CA PRO A 62 -0.81 -6.71 -18.09
C PRO A 62 -0.28 -6.04 -19.38
N GLN A 63 -0.38 -4.71 -19.49
CA GLN A 63 0.17 -3.92 -20.59
C GLN A 63 1.56 -3.36 -20.27
N GLY A 64 2.11 -3.68 -19.08
CA GLY A 64 3.40 -3.21 -18.61
C GLY A 64 3.39 -1.76 -18.12
N ARG A 65 2.21 -1.21 -17.78
CA ARG A 65 2.09 0.16 -17.23
C ARG A 65 2.19 0.11 -15.71
N ARG A 66 2.91 1.07 -15.12
CA ARG A 66 2.96 1.25 -13.67
C ARG A 66 1.61 1.77 -13.17
N ARG A 67 1.11 1.15 -12.11
CA ARG A 67 -0.16 1.46 -11.45
C ARG A 67 0.10 1.50 -9.96
N GLU A 68 -0.73 2.26 -9.27
CA GLU A 68 -0.66 2.48 -7.83
C GLU A 68 -2.06 2.29 -7.23
N ILE A 69 -2.14 1.62 -6.10
CA ILE A 69 -3.34 1.56 -5.26
C ILE A 69 -3.01 1.90 -3.82
N TYR A 70 -3.94 2.57 -3.14
CA TYR A 70 -3.93 2.69 -1.69
C TYR A 70 -4.95 1.75 -1.09
N VAL A 71 -4.52 1.00 -0.08
CA VAL A 71 -5.32 -0.02 0.58
C VAL A 71 -5.39 0.30 2.07
N ASP A 72 -6.59 0.39 2.64
CA ASP A 72 -6.76 0.55 4.08
C ASP A 72 -6.10 -0.63 4.81
N ALA A 73 -5.11 -0.33 5.65
CA ALA A 73 -4.28 -1.34 6.27
C ALA A 73 -5.02 -2.17 7.32
N ARG A 74 -6.19 -1.72 7.78
CA ARG A 74 -7.00 -2.40 8.81
C ARG A 74 -7.97 -3.41 8.19
N THR A 75 -8.46 -3.12 7.00
CA THR A 75 -9.58 -3.84 6.36
C THR A 75 -9.18 -4.54 5.07
N GLY A 76 -8.14 -4.06 4.37
CA GLY A 76 -7.78 -4.52 3.04
C GLY A 76 -8.63 -3.91 1.91
N GLU A 77 -9.44 -2.89 2.21
CA GLU A 77 -10.25 -2.21 1.20
C GLU A 77 -9.39 -1.30 0.32
N ILE A 78 -9.58 -1.38 -1.00
CA ILE A 78 -8.90 -0.49 -1.96
C ILE A 78 -9.62 0.87 -1.95
N MET A 79 -8.93 1.89 -1.45
CA MET A 79 -9.49 3.23 -1.25
C MET A 79 -9.29 4.14 -2.46
N LEU A 80 -8.16 3.96 -3.16
CA LEU A 80 -7.81 4.77 -4.33
C LEU A 80 -7.00 3.94 -5.34
N GLN A 81 -7.16 4.26 -6.63
CA GLN A 81 -6.33 3.71 -7.69
C GLN A 81 -5.86 4.83 -8.61
N LYS A 82 -4.57 4.87 -8.92
CA LYS A 82 -3.95 5.84 -9.84
C LYS A 82 -3.21 5.14 -10.96
N LEU A 83 -3.05 5.85 -12.08
CA LEU A 83 -2.02 5.57 -13.06
C LEU A 83 -0.83 6.43 -12.65
N ASP A 84 0.33 5.80 -12.46
CA ASP A 84 1.56 6.52 -12.16
C ASP A 84 2.22 6.88 -13.50
N ASP A 85 2.38 8.17 -13.78
CA ASP A 85 2.87 8.75 -15.06
C ASP A 85 4.37 9.05 -15.02
#